data_AF-A0A0B7BNU9-F1
#
_entry.id   AF-A0A0B7BNU9-F1
#
_cell.length_a   1.000
_cell.length_b   1.000
_cell.length_c   1.000
_cell.angle_alpha   90.00
_cell.angle_beta   90.00
_cell.angle_gamma   90.00
#
_symmetry.space_group_name_H-M   'P 1'
#
loop_
_entity.id
_entity.type
_entity.pdbx_description
1 polymer ?
#
loop_
_entity_poly.entity_id
_entity_poly.type
_entity_poly.pdbx_seq_one_letter_code
_entity_poly.pdbx_strand_id
1 'polypeptide(L)'
;LKLSKKVTVTKAIATGKYSNNYRAEAIRTAAEMILERRGTSRNKVVIFTGALSVITALKSVGKIELNELKATLDALARTLKRTVIQWIPSHCNISGNEHADKLAKEGGRLPQTDLEISYEEARTTIGWHYRDKWTKDHPQA
;
A
#
# COMPACT_ATOMS: atom_id res chain seq x y z
N LEU A 1 -26.81 12.71 20.30
CA LEU A 1 -25.87 12.64 19.16
C LEU A 1 -25.92 11.24 18.55
N LYS A 2 -26.62 11.04 17.41
CA LYS A 2 -26.57 9.76 16.70
C LYS A 2 -25.19 9.63 16.07
N LEU A 3 -24.31 8.80 16.66
CA LEU A 3 -23.09 8.34 16.00
C LEU A 3 -23.52 7.71 14.68
N SER A 4 -23.16 8.35 13.56
CA SER A 4 -23.36 7.78 12.24
C SER A 4 -22.71 6.40 12.22
N LYS A 5 -23.45 5.38 11.76
CA LYS A 5 -22.94 4.00 11.67
C LYS A 5 -21.58 4.04 10.97
N LYS A 6 -20.54 3.56 11.65
CA LYS A 6 -19.20 3.46 11.09
C LYS A 6 -19.21 2.39 10.00
N VAL A 7 -19.34 2.83 8.75
CA VAL A 7 -19.22 1.94 7.59
C VAL A 7 -17.76 1.57 7.44
N THR A 8 -17.45 0.29 7.64
CA THR A 8 -16.12 -0.28 7.40
C THR A 8 -16.14 -0.98 6.05
N VAL A 9 -15.14 -0.72 5.22
CA VAL A 9 -14.93 -1.42 3.95
C VAL A 9 -13.55 -2.03 3.98
N THR A 10 -13.45 -3.31 3.65
CA THR A 10 -12.24 -4.11 3.67
C THR A 10 -11.96 -4.63 2.26
N LYS A 11 -10.70 -4.56 1.83
CA LYS A 11 -10.29 -5.04 0.51
C LYS A 11 -8.91 -5.66 0.60
N ALA A 12 -8.78 -6.91 0.14
CA ALA A 12 -7.50 -7.56 -0.14
C ALA A 12 -7.26 -7.53 -1.65
N ILE A 13 -6.02 -7.31 -2.07
CA ILE A 13 -5.68 -7.04 -3.48
C ILE A 13 -4.49 -7.92 -3.86
N ALA A 14 -4.58 -8.57 -5.02
CA ALA A 14 -3.43 -9.24 -5.64
C ALA A 14 -2.52 -8.16 -6.26
N THR A 15 -1.24 -8.14 -5.88
CA THR A 15 -0.30 -7.08 -6.27
C THR A 15 0.68 -7.51 -7.36
N GLY A 16 0.49 -8.72 -7.91
CA GLY A 16 1.33 -9.31 -8.93
C GLY A 16 2.31 -10.33 -8.35
N LYS A 17 2.77 -11.25 -9.21
CA LYS A 17 3.67 -12.35 -8.84
C LYS A 17 5.00 -11.84 -8.29
N TYR A 18 5.47 -10.74 -8.86
CA TYR A 18 6.64 -10.01 -8.39
C TYR A 18 6.18 -8.59 -8.15
N SER A 19 6.26 -8.16 -6.90
CA SER A 19 5.76 -6.87 -6.46
C SER A 19 6.71 -6.31 -5.43
N ASN A 20 6.94 -5.00 -5.48
CA ASN A 20 7.65 -4.30 -4.43
C ASN A 20 6.72 -3.32 -3.71
N ASN A 21 7.14 -2.88 -2.52
CA ASN A 21 6.38 -1.90 -1.74
C ASN A 21 6.19 -0.55 -2.46
N TYR A 22 6.98 -0.24 -3.50
CA TYR A 22 6.91 1.04 -4.21
C TYR A 22 5.76 1.16 -5.19
N ARG A 23 5.14 0.06 -5.64
CA ARG A 23 3.85 0.16 -6.36
C ARG A 23 2.75 0.73 -5.47
N ALA A 24 2.89 0.58 -4.15
CA ALA A 24 2.03 1.21 -3.14
C ALA A 24 0.52 1.01 -3.39
N GLU A 25 0.17 -0.16 -3.96
CA GLU A 25 -1.17 -0.51 -4.44
C GLU A 25 -2.24 -0.28 -3.38
N ALA A 26 -1.95 -0.62 -2.12
CA ALA A 26 -2.88 -0.41 -1.01
C ALA A 26 -3.22 1.07 -0.78
N ILE A 27 -2.24 1.98 -0.87
CA ILE A 27 -2.46 3.43 -0.70
C ILE A 27 -3.27 3.96 -1.88
N ARG A 28 -2.89 3.57 -3.10
CA ARG A 28 -3.59 3.97 -4.33
C ARG A 28 -5.05 3.53 -4.32
N THR A 29 -5.30 2.24 -4.08
CA THR A 29 -6.67 1.72 -4.05
C THR A 29 -7.50 2.33 -2.93
N ALA A 30 -6.92 2.62 -1.76
CA ALA A 30 -7.63 3.35 -0.73
C ALA A 30 -8.05 4.76 -1.22
N ALA A 31 -7.16 5.48 -1.91
CA ALA A 31 -7.45 6.80 -2.46
C ALA A 31 -8.53 6.76 -3.56
N GLU A 32 -8.48 5.80 -4.48
CA GLU A 32 -9.50 5.57 -5.51
C GLU A 32 -10.87 5.30 -4.89
N MET A 33 -10.94 4.40 -3.91
CA MET A 33 -12.18 4.09 -3.19
C MET A 33 -12.74 5.29 -2.43
N ILE A 34 -11.91 6.28 -2.05
CA ILE A 34 -12.39 7.52 -1.45
C ILE A 34 -12.96 8.44 -2.54
N LEU A 35 -12.28 8.57 -3.68
CA LEU A 35 -12.74 9.37 -4.81
C LEU A 35 -14.07 8.88 -5.40
N GLU A 36 -14.28 7.57 -5.44
CA GLU A 36 -15.50 6.94 -5.99
C GLU A 36 -16.73 7.13 -5.09
N ARG A 37 -16.55 7.46 -3.81
CA ARG A 37 -17.67 7.68 -2.89
C ARG A 37 -18.34 9.02 -3.17
N ARG A 38 -19.38 9.02 -4.01
CA ARG A 38 -20.25 10.18 -4.24
C ARG A 38 -21.04 10.54 -2.97
N GLY A 39 -21.30 11.84 -2.77
CA GLY A 39 -22.25 12.33 -1.76
C GLY A 39 -21.77 12.28 -0.30
N THR A 40 -20.48 12.06 -0.03
CA THR A 40 -19.97 12.14 1.35
C THR A 40 -19.74 13.60 1.75
N SER A 41 -20.25 14.00 2.92
CA SER A 41 -19.90 15.28 3.55
C SER A 41 -18.48 15.31 4.15
N ARG A 42 -17.71 14.21 4.03
CA ARG A 42 -16.33 14.13 4.51
C ARG A 42 -15.41 14.82 3.53
N ASN A 43 -15.02 16.03 3.88
CA ASN A 43 -14.04 16.82 3.13
C ASN A 43 -12.61 16.68 3.67
N LYS A 44 -12.38 15.75 4.61
CA LYS A 44 -11.06 15.51 5.22
C LYS A 44 -10.80 14.01 5.30
N VAL A 45 -9.58 13.59 4.96
CA VAL A 45 -9.16 12.20 5.05
C VAL A 45 -7.75 12.07 5.59
N VAL A 46 -7.51 10.97 6.30
CA VAL A 46 -6.20 10.55 6.78
C VAL A 46 -6.00 9.10 6.34
N ILE A 47 -4.93 8.84 5.60
CA ILE A 47 -4.49 7.50 5.18
C ILE A 47 -3.32 7.10 6.08
N PHE A 48 -3.50 6.03 6.85
CA PHE A 48 -2.43 5.45 7.65
C PHE A 48 -1.73 4.33 6.86
N THR A 49 -0.39 4.25 6.94
CA THR A 49 0.39 3.21 6.25
C THR A 49 1.66 2.84 7.01
N GLY A 50 2.03 1.55 6.97
CA GLY A 50 3.33 1.07 7.45
C GLY A 50 4.49 1.30 6.46
N ALA A 51 4.19 1.76 5.24
CA ALA A 51 5.18 1.86 4.16
C ALA A 51 6.02 3.16 4.24
N LEU A 52 6.94 3.24 5.20
CA LEU A 52 7.83 4.39 5.35
C LEU A 52 8.63 4.67 4.07
N SER A 53 9.08 3.63 3.37
CA SER A 53 9.83 3.74 2.12
C SER A 53 9.03 4.48 1.03
N VAL A 54 7.71 4.26 0.96
CA VAL A 54 6.82 4.94 0.01
C VAL A 54 6.68 6.41 0.37
N ILE A 55 6.44 6.72 1.65
CA ILE A 55 6.30 8.11 2.11
C ILE A 55 7.59 8.90 1.88
N THR A 56 8.75 8.31 2.16
CA THR A 56 10.06 8.92 1.89
C THR A 56 10.25 9.12 0.39
N ALA A 57 9.91 8.14 -0.44
CA ALA A 57 10.05 8.23 -1.88
C ALA A 57 9.08 9.25 -2.51
N LEU A 58 7.87 9.44 -1.96
CA LEU A 58 6.94 10.48 -2.40
C LEU A 58 7.49 11.89 -2.23
N LYS A 59 8.39 12.11 -1.26
CA LYS A 59 9.07 13.41 -1.05
C LYS A 59 10.20 13.66 -2.06
N SER A 60 10.66 12.62 -2.76
CA SER A 60 11.72 12.72 -3.77
C SER A 60 11.17 12.92 -5.18
N VAL A 61 11.90 13.69 -5.98
CA VAL A 61 11.62 13.85 -7.42
C VAL A 61 12.15 12.62 -8.17
N GLY A 62 11.42 12.12 -9.16
CA GLY A 62 11.99 11.20 -10.16
C GLY A 62 11.72 9.69 -10.02
N LYS A 63 10.98 9.20 -9.01
CA LYS A 63 10.54 7.78 -9.00
C LYS A 63 9.32 7.55 -9.88
N ILE A 64 9.54 6.99 -11.08
CA ILE A 64 8.51 6.74 -12.10
C ILE A 64 7.46 5.75 -11.59
N GLU A 65 7.86 4.76 -10.79
CA GLU A 65 6.95 3.75 -10.22
C GLU A 65 5.88 4.35 -9.29
N LEU A 66 6.09 5.59 -8.83
CA LEU A 66 5.12 6.31 -7.99
C LEU A 66 4.23 7.27 -8.78
N ASN A 67 4.38 7.38 -10.10
CA ASN A 67 3.63 8.37 -10.89
C ASN A 67 2.12 8.16 -10.79
N GLU A 68 1.65 6.91 -10.88
CA GLU A 68 0.23 6.60 -10.73
C GLU A 68 -0.28 6.93 -9.34
N LEU A 69 0.48 6.57 -8.29
CA LEU A 69 0.14 6.95 -6.92
C LEU A 69 0.08 8.48 -6.74
N LYS A 70 1.06 9.21 -7.26
CA LYS A 70 1.11 10.68 -7.20
C LYS A 70 -0.12 11.29 -7.88
N ALA A 71 -0.46 10.84 -9.08
CA ALA A 71 -1.64 11.33 -9.81
C ALA A 71 -2.93 11.11 -9.02
N THR A 72 -3.11 9.92 -8.42
CA THR A 72 -4.29 9.61 -7.60
C THR A 72 -4.33 10.45 -6.31
N LEU A 73 -3.21 10.62 -5.62
CA LEU A 73 -3.12 11.46 -4.42
C LEU A 73 -3.36 12.94 -4.72
N ASP A 74 -2.88 13.42 -5.86
CA ASP A 74 -3.12 14.79 -6.34
C ASP A 74 -4.61 15.01 -6.65
N ALA A 75 -5.27 14.04 -7.28
CA ALA A 75 -6.71 14.08 -7.49
C ALA A 75 -7.44 14.16 -6.14
N LEU A 76 -7.07 13.31 -5.18
CA LEU A 76 -7.64 13.30 -3.84
C LEU A 76 -7.44 14.63 -3.10
N ALA A 77 -6.26 15.25 -3.23
CA ALA A 77 -5.94 16.55 -2.63
C ALA A 77 -6.71 17.72 -3.29
N ARG A 78 -7.02 17.64 -4.59
CA ARG A 78 -7.87 18.63 -5.27
C ARG A 78 -9.35 18.47 -4.93
N THR A 79 -9.81 17.25 -4.70
CA THR A 79 -11.21 16.96 -4.40
C THR A 79 -11.58 17.24 -2.93
N LEU A 80 -10.65 17.00 -1.99
CA LEU A 80 -10.91 17.14 -0.56
C LEU A 80 -10.23 18.38 0.03
N LYS A 81 -10.84 19.00 1.05
CA LYS A 81 -10.23 20.15 1.76
C LYS A 81 -8.93 19.80 2.48
N ARG A 82 -8.76 18.54 2.88
CA ARG A 82 -7.53 18.08 3.55
C ARG A 82 -7.30 16.59 3.34
N THR A 83 -6.14 16.26 2.81
CA THR A 83 -5.63 14.89 2.67
C THR A 83 -4.34 14.78 3.46
N VAL A 84 -4.24 13.78 4.34
CA VAL A 84 -3.03 13.49 5.11
C VAL A 84 -2.64 12.04 4.87
N ILE A 85 -1.35 11.79 4.65
CA ILE A 85 -0.77 10.45 4.67
C ILE A 85 0.14 10.39 5.88
N GLN A 86 -0.15 9.47 6.79
CA GLN A 86 0.57 9.31 8.05
C GLN A 86 1.22 7.94 8.09
N TRP A 87 2.54 7.92 8.26
CA TRP A 87 3.23 6.69 8.59
C TRP A 87 2.88 6.26 10.02
N ILE A 88 2.64 4.97 10.22
CA ILE A 88 2.51 4.37 11.55
C ILE A 88 3.43 3.14 11.66
N PRO A 89 4.03 2.90 12.84
CA PRO A 89 4.85 1.72 13.04
C PRO A 89 4.02 0.43 13.02
N SER A 90 4.55 -0.60 12.38
CA SER A 90 4.01 -1.96 12.42
C SER A 90 4.23 -2.60 13.80
N HIS A 91 3.41 -3.58 14.16
CA HIS A 91 3.53 -4.37 15.40
C HIS A 91 3.38 -3.58 16.71
N CYS A 92 2.66 -2.46 16.69
CA CYS A 92 2.35 -1.66 17.89
C CYS A 92 0.92 -1.87 18.41
N ASN A 93 0.30 -3.03 18.14
CA ASN A 93 -1.06 -3.38 18.55
C ASN A 93 -2.16 -2.37 18.14
N ILE A 94 -1.94 -1.66 17.03
CA ILE A 94 -2.96 -0.79 16.44
C ILE A 94 -3.91 -1.66 15.63
N SER A 95 -5.09 -1.96 16.18
CA SER A 95 -6.08 -2.88 15.58
C SER A 95 -6.35 -2.64 14.08
N GLY A 96 -6.47 -1.37 13.65
CA GLY A 96 -6.67 -1.05 12.23
C GLY A 96 -5.47 -1.38 11.34
N ASN A 97 -4.25 -1.22 11.87
CA ASN A 97 -3.02 -1.58 11.15
C ASN A 97 -2.85 -3.10 11.08
N GLU A 98 -3.08 -3.81 12.18
CA GLU A 98 -3.02 -5.28 12.20
C GLU A 98 -4.02 -5.90 11.22
N HIS A 99 -5.21 -5.30 11.13
CA HIS A 99 -6.21 -5.71 10.16
C HIS A 99 -5.75 -5.47 8.72
N ALA A 100 -5.11 -4.31 8.44
CA ALA A 100 -4.54 -4.03 7.13
C ALA A 100 -3.39 -4.98 6.78
N ASP A 101 -2.51 -5.30 7.74
CA ASP A 101 -1.42 -6.26 7.57
C ASP A 101 -1.97 -7.68 7.29
N LYS A 102 -3.08 -8.06 7.93
CA LYS A 102 -3.77 -9.31 7.64
C LYS A 102 -4.33 -9.32 6.21
N LEU A 103 -5.01 -8.25 5.79
CA LEU A 103 -5.53 -8.11 4.42
C LEU A 103 -4.41 -8.13 3.36
N ALA A 104 -3.25 -7.56 3.66
CA ALA A 104 -2.08 -7.63 2.78
C ALA A 104 -1.57 -9.09 2.63
N LYS A 105 -1.51 -9.85 3.74
CA LYS A 105 -1.17 -11.28 3.72
C LYS A 105 -2.21 -12.12 2.99
N GLU A 106 -3.48 -11.76 3.06
CA GLU A 106 -4.56 -12.40 2.29
C GLU A 106 -4.43 -12.07 0.79
N GLY A 107 -4.14 -10.81 0.46
CA GLY A 107 -3.90 -10.35 -0.91
C GLY A 107 -2.75 -11.10 -1.60
N GLY A 108 -1.67 -11.38 -0.86
CA GLY A 108 -0.55 -12.20 -1.36
C GLY A 108 -0.90 -13.68 -1.62
N ARG A 109 -2.04 -14.18 -1.11
CA ARG A 109 -2.54 -15.54 -1.36
C ARG A 109 -3.56 -15.62 -2.51
N LEU A 110 -4.02 -14.48 -3.02
CA LEU A 110 -4.92 -14.45 -4.17
C LEU A 110 -4.17 -14.90 -5.45
N PRO A 111 -4.88 -15.31 -6.52
CA PRO A 111 -4.26 -15.54 -7.81
C PRO A 111 -3.50 -14.29 -8.27
N GLN A 112 -2.18 -14.41 -8.41
CA GLN A 112 -1.33 -13.31 -8.84
C GLN A 112 -1.20 -13.32 -10.36
N THR A 113 -1.38 -12.16 -10.99
CA THR A 113 -1.11 -11.97 -12.41
C THR A 113 0.39 -11.80 -12.65
N ASP A 114 0.85 -12.31 -13.79
CA ASP A 114 2.21 -12.05 -14.28
C ASP A 114 2.19 -10.69 -14.98
N LEU A 115 2.41 -9.64 -14.17
CA LEU A 115 2.50 -8.26 -14.66
C LEU A 115 3.92 -7.99 -15.13
N GLU A 116 4.07 -7.01 -16.03
CA GLU A 116 5.38 -6.45 -16.32
C GLU A 116 6.02 -5.94 -15.02
N ILE A 117 7.29 -6.29 -14.84
CA ILE A 117 8.05 -5.99 -13.62
C ILE A 117 9.14 -4.98 -13.92
N SER A 118 9.40 -4.06 -13.00
CA SER A 118 10.52 -3.14 -13.13
C SER A 118 11.86 -3.84 -12.90
N TYR A 119 12.95 -3.23 -13.37
CA TYR A 119 14.30 -3.69 -13.07
C TYR A 119 14.53 -3.89 -11.55
N GLU A 120 14.01 -2.98 -10.72
CA GLU A 120 14.13 -3.07 -9.26
C GLU A 120 13.33 -4.23 -8.67
N GLU A 121 12.15 -4.55 -9.23
CA GLU A 121 11.37 -5.73 -8.85
C GLU A 121 12.09 -7.02 -9.20
N ALA A 122 12.66 -7.09 -10.41
CA ALA A 122 13.46 -8.23 -10.85
C ALA A 122 14.70 -8.43 -9.95
N ARG A 123 15.48 -7.36 -9.73
CA ARG A 123 16.69 -7.38 -8.90
C ARG A 123 16.37 -7.81 -7.46
N THR A 124 15.32 -7.24 -6.88
CA THR A 124 14.87 -7.59 -5.53
C THR A 124 14.46 -9.05 -5.46
N THR A 125 13.63 -9.52 -6.40
CA THR A 125 13.17 -10.91 -6.47
C THR A 125 14.33 -11.90 -6.58
N ILE A 126 15.28 -11.63 -7.48
CA ILE A 126 16.48 -12.47 -7.66
C ILE A 126 17.29 -12.51 -6.36
N GLY A 127 17.51 -11.35 -5.73
CA GLY A 127 18.21 -11.26 -4.45
C GLY A 127 17.53 -12.08 -3.34
N TRP A 128 16.21 -11.99 -3.22
CA TRP A 128 15.43 -12.80 -2.29
C TRP A 128 15.56 -14.30 -2.57
N HIS A 129 15.48 -14.71 -3.84
CA HIS A 129 15.60 -16.10 -4.24
C HIS A 129 16.95 -16.70 -3.80
N TYR A 130 18.06 -16.01 -4.07
CA TYR A 130 19.37 -16.46 -3.65
C TYR A 130 19.54 -16.46 -2.13
N ARG A 131 18.98 -15.48 -1.42
CA ARG A 131 19.02 -15.44 0.04
C ARG A 131 18.22 -16.57 0.69
N ASP A 132 17.03 -16.86 0.18
CA ASP A 132 16.18 -17.96 0.65
C ASP A 132 16.87 -19.31 0.40
N LYS A 133 17.43 -19.50 -0.80
CA LYS A 133 18.24 -20.67 -1.12
C LYS A 133 19.43 -20.81 -0.15
N TRP A 134 20.18 -19.73 0.05
CA TRP A 134 21.32 -19.72 0.98
C TRP A 134 20.90 -20.10 2.41
N THR A 135 19.81 -19.54 2.91
CA THR A 135 19.31 -19.80 4.27
C THR A 135 18.86 -21.25 4.45
N LYS A 136 18.27 -21.86 3.41
CA LYS A 136 17.90 -23.28 3.41
C LYS A 136 19.12 -24.20 3.37
N ASP A 137 20.12 -23.83 2.57
CA ASP A 137 21.37 -24.60 2.44
C ASP A 137 22.28 -24.45 3.69
N HIS A 138 22.15 -23.33 4.42
CA HIS A 138 22.98 -23.00 5.60
C HIS A 138 22.11 -22.52 6.79
N PRO A 139 21.33 -23.42 7.43
CA PRO A 139 20.36 -23.04 8.46
C PRO A 139 20.97 -22.56 9.80
N GLN A 140 22.30 -22.60 9.96
CA GLN A 140 23.04 -22.28 11.19
C GLN A 140 24.02 -21.10 11.01
N ALA A 141 24.01 -20.42 9.86
CA ALA A 141 24.89 -19.28 9.55
C ALA A 141 24.30 -17.93 10.00
#